data_AF-A0AA86NG23-F1
#
_entry.id   AF-A0AA86NG23-F1
#
_cell.length_a   1.000
_cell.length_b   1.000
_cell.length_c   1.000
_cell.angle_alpha   90.00
_cell.angle_beta   90.00
_cell.angle_gamma   90.00
#
_symmetry.space_group_name_H-M   'P 1'
#
loop_
_entity.id
_entity.type
_entity.pdbx_description
1 polymer ?
#
loop_
_entity_poly.entity_id
_entity_poly.type
_entity_poly.pdbx_seq_one_letter_code
_entity_poly.pdbx_strand_id
1 'polypeptide(L)'
;MQRQQKNWSIMEKQKLNAEAEKFRQNNRINWTLVAEQMHDRTPTQCRLQYRNNNQDRSKVNVIWSTEMSHELMLLTYMYGKKWKFLQTNYFPDFTAEQLRLKAAQQEARTQKYKSLLKKAVSDFVLDVAELKIHEVGSCWSLANHSQV
;
A
#
# COMPACT_ATOMS: atom_id res chain seq x y z
N MET A 1 39.80 -5.87 -15.26
CA MET A 1 39.07 -4.75 -15.90
C MET A 1 37.86 -4.38 -15.05
N GLN A 2 37.88 -3.22 -14.38
CA GLN A 2 36.72 -2.73 -13.63
C GLN A 2 35.66 -2.23 -14.61
N ARG A 3 34.45 -2.81 -14.60
CA ARG A 3 33.31 -2.29 -15.36
C ARG A 3 32.83 -1.01 -14.69
N GLN A 4 33.28 0.16 -15.16
CA GLN A 4 32.68 1.42 -14.76
C GLN A 4 31.21 1.44 -15.22
N GLN A 5 30.26 1.42 -14.28
CA GLN A 5 28.86 1.62 -14.59
C GLN A 5 28.63 3.11 -14.88
N LYS A 6 28.66 3.49 -16.17
CA LYS A 6 28.26 4.83 -16.61
C LYS A 6 26.78 5.05 -16.27
N ASN A 7 26.51 6.04 -15.42
CA ASN A 7 25.14 6.42 -15.06
C ASN A 7 24.31 6.79 -16.30
N TRP A 8 23.02 6.48 -16.28
CA TRP A 8 22.09 6.81 -17.36
C TRP A 8 21.47 8.19 -17.11
N SER A 9 21.73 9.13 -18.03
CA SER A 9 21.09 10.45 -18.03
C SER A 9 19.60 10.36 -18.37
N ILE A 10 18.85 11.42 -18.05
CA ILE A 10 17.42 11.52 -18.39
C ILE A 10 17.22 11.47 -19.92
N MET A 11 18.05 12.18 -20.67
CA MET A 11 18.02 12.20 -22.13
C MET A 11 18.29 10.81 -22.73
N GLU A 12 19.29 10.09 -22.22
CA GLU A 12 19.56 8.71 -22.66
C GLU A 12 18.39 7.77 -22.37
N LYS A 13 17.73 7.91 -21.21
CA LYS A 13 16.55 7.10 -20.87
C LYS A 13 15.37 7.39 -21.81
N GLN A 14 15.15 8.66 -22.15
CA GLN A 14 14.12 9.06 -23.11
C GLN A 14 14.42 8.51 -24.50
N LYS A 15 15.67 8.66 -24.98
CA LYS A 15 16.12 8.10 -26.26
C LYS A 15 15.95 6.58 -26.31
N LEU A 16 16.37 5.89 -25.24
CA LEU A 16 16.21 4.44 -25.12
C LEU A 16 14.75 4.00 -25.28
N ASN A 17 13.82 4.70 -24.61
CA ASN A 17 12.40 4.36 -24.70
C ASN A 17 11.86 4.60 -26.13
N ALA A 18 12.28 5.69 -26.78
CA ALA A 18 11.87 6.00 -28.16
C ALA A 18 12.38 4.95 -29.17
N GLU A 19 13.67 4.61 -29.12
CA GLU A 19 14.25 3.60 -30.01
C GLU A 19 13.68 2.20 -29.73
N ALA A 20 13.41 1.87 -28.47
CA ALA A 20 12.81 0.59 -28.11
C ALA A 20 11.40 0.41 -28.70
N GLU A 21 10.59 1.48 -28.76
CA GLU A 21 9.29 1.43 -29.45
C GLU A 21 9.45 1.39 -30.97
N LYS A 22 10.41 2.13 -31.53
CA LYS A 22 10.70 2.13 -32.98
C LYS A 22 11.11 0.75 -33.50
N PHE A 23 11.93 0.01 -32.75
CA PHE A 23 12.40 -1.33 -33.12
C PHE A 23 11.58 -2.45 -32.48
N ARG A 24 10.36 -2.16 -32.01
CA ARG A 24 9.41 -3.18 -31.52
C ARG A 24 8.71 -3.83 -32.71
N GLN A 25 8.81 -5.15 -32.82
CA GLN A 25 8.11 -5.96 -33.83
C GLN A 25 7.50 -7.18 -33.15
N ASN A 26 6.21 -7.47 -33.41
CA ASN A 26 5.50 -8.62 -32.83
C ASN A 26 5.69 -8.76 -31.31
N ASN A 27 5.62 -7.63 -30.60
CA ASN A 27 5.80 -7.52 -29.15
C ASN A 27 7.20 -7.92 -28.62
N ARG A 28 8.20 -8.02 -29.50
CA ARG A 28 9.61 -8.20 -29.15
C ARG A 28 10.41 -6.98 -29.59
N ILE A 29 11.37 -6.57 -28.77
CA ILE A 29 12.24 -5.42 -29.06
C ILE A 29 13.60 -5.96 -29.51
N ASN A 30 14.09 -5.49 -30.66
CA ASN A 30 15.43 -5.85 -31.14
C ASN A 30 16.49 -4.99 -30.45
N TRP A 31 17.04 -5.49 -29.36
CA TRP A 31 18.03 -4.76 -28.54
C TRP A 31 19.37 -4.48 -29.25
N THR A 32 19.71 -5.26 -30.28
CA THR A 32 20.91 -5.03 -31.08
C THR A 32 20.78 -3.74 -31.88
N LEU A 33 19.66 -3.57 -32.59
CA LEU A 33 19.35 -2.36 -33.34
C LEU A 33 19.19 -1.14 -32.42
N VAL A 34 18.57 -1.33 -31.25
CA VAL A 34 18.46 -0.26 -30.23
C VAL A 34 19.84 0.19 -29.76
N ALA A 35 20.76 -0.75 -29.49
CA ALA A 35 22.12 -0.42 -29.07
C ALA A 35 22.92 0.31 -30.15
N GLU A 36 22.73 -0.02 -31.43
CA GLU A 36 23.37 0.71 -32.54
C GLU A 36 22.97 2.19 -32.56
N GLN A 37 21.76 2.53 -32.11
CA GLN A 37 21.31 3.92 -31.97
C GLN A 37 21.77 4.59 -30.67
N MET A 38 22.34 3.83 -29.74
CA MET A 38 22.74 4.30 -28.40
C MET A 38 24.27 4.32 -28.29
N HIS A 39 24.86 5.52 -28.29
CA HIS A 39 26.32 5.68 -28.16
C HIS A 39 26.83 5.05 -26.86
N ASP A 40 27.81 4.15 -26.96
CA ASP A 40 28.49 3.45 -25.87
C ASP A 40 27.58 2.60 -24.95
N ARG A 41 26.42 2.15 -25.42
CA ARG A 41 25.55 1.24 -24.65
C ARG A 41 25.42 -0.11 -25.35
N THR A 42 25.65 -1.18 -24.61
CA THR A 42 25.49 -2.53 -25.14
C THR A 42 24.01 -2.95 -25.16
N PRO A 43 23.61 -3.91 -26.01
CA PRO A 43 22.24 -4.42 -26.06
C PRO A 43 21.71 -4.87 -24.68
N THR A 44 22.58 -5.52 -23.90
CA THR A 44 22.26 -5.97 -22.54
C THR A 44 21.98 -4.79 -21.59
N GLN A 45 22.78 -3.72 -21.68
CA GLN A 45 22.56 -2.52 -20.88
C GLN A 45 21.25 -1.83 -21.25
N CYS A 46 20.96 -1.70 -22.56
CA CYS A 46 19.71 -1.14 -23.07
C CYS A 46 18.50 -1.94 -22.57
N ARG A 47 18.52 -3.27 -22.70
CA ARG A 47 17.43 -4.14 -22.22
C ARG A 47 17.20 -4.01 -20.72
N LEU A 48 18.28 -4.03 -19.92
CA LEU A 48 18.19 -3.91 -18.47
C LEU A 48 17.62 -2.55 -18.06
N GLN A 49 18.12 -1.47 -18.66
CA GLN A 49 17.67 -0.12 -18.35
C GLN A 49 16.21 0.09 -18.77
N TYR A 50 15.81 -0.38 -19.96
CA TYR A 50 14.43 -0.28 -20.44
C TYR A 50 13.48 -1.05 -19.52
N ARG A 51 13.87 -2.26 -19.08
CA ARG A 51 13.09 -3.01 -18.09
C ARG A 51 12.93 -2.20 -16.81
N ASN A 52 14.01 -1.61 -16.28
CA ASN A 52 13.97 -0.83 -15.05
C ASN A 52 13.17 0.48 -15.21
N ASN A 53 13.21 1.13 -16.38
CA ASN A 53 12.40 2.31 -16.68
C ASN A 53 10.90 1.99 -16.71
N ASN A 54 10.55 0.80 -17.22
CA ASN A 54 9.17 0.32 -17.34
C ASN A 54 8.72 -0.56 -16.18
N GLN A 55 9.55 -0.71 -15.14
CA GLN A 55 9.08 -1.29 -13.89
C GLN A 55 8.05 -0.33 -13.30
N ASP A 56 6.87 -0.87 -13.06
CA ASP A 56 5.81 -0.17 -12.37
C ASP A 56 6.34 0.31 -11.02
N ARG A 57 6.61 1.62 -10.91
CA ARG A 57 7.17 2.22 -9.70
C ARG A 57 6.23 2.04 -8.50
N SER A 58 4.94 1.78 -8.72
CA SER A 58 4.04 1.45 -7.62
C SER A 58 4.41 0.13 -6.92
N LYS A 59 5.13 -0.76 -7.60
CA LYS A 59 5.64 -2.04 -7.09
C LYS A 59 7.01 -1.96 -6.43
N VAL A 60 7.64 -0.78 -6.36
CA VAL A 60 8.82 -0.60 -5.51
C VAL A 60 8.39 -0.89 -4.07
N ASN A 61 9.12 -1.78 -3.41
CA ASN A 61 8.82 -2.20 -2.05
C ASN A 61 9.15 -1.05 -1.09
N VAL A 62 8.18 -0.16 -0.86
CA VAL A 62 8.38 1.00 -0.01
C VAL A 62 8.10 0.62 1.44
N ILE A 63 9.06 0.93 2.31
CA ILE A 63 8.90 0.79 3.75
C ILE A 63 8.06 1.97 4.25
N TRP A 64 6.87 1.66 4.75
CA TRP A 64 5.98 2.65 5.35
C TRP A 64 6.21 2.69 6.86
N SER A 65 6.63 3.84 7.38
CA SER A 65 6.65 4.04 8.83
C SER A 65 5.22 4.16 9.39
N THR A 66 5.11 4.02 10.69
CA THR A 66 3.85 4.23 11.43
C THR A 66 3.38 5.67 11.29
N GLU A 67 4.30 6.62 11.46
CA GLU A 67 4.07 8.06 11.37
C GLU A 67 3.56 8.44 9.98
N MET A 68 4.24 7.97 8.91
CA MET A 68 3.82 8.22 7.54
C MET A 68 2.44 7.63 7.23
N SER A 69 2.16 6.45 7.79
CA SER A 69 0.85 5.83 7.65
C SER A 69 -0.23 6.66 8.34
N HIS A 70 0.03 7.18 9.54
CA HIS A 70 -0.91 8.05 10.26
C HIS A 70 -1.13 9.38 9.55
N GLU A 71 -0.05 10.00 9.07
CA GLU A 71 -0.12 11.23 8.31
C GLU A 71 -0.96 11.06 7.04
N LEU A 72 -0.74 9.98 6.28
CA LEU A 72 -1.56 9.65 5.12
C LEU A 72 -3.04 9.51 5.49
N MET A 73 -3.36 8.85 6.61
CA MET A 73 -4.74 8.69 7.07
C MET A 73 -5.39 10.02 7.45
N LEU A 74 -4.67 10.88 8.18
CA LEU A 74 -5.13 12.22 8.56
C LEU A 74 -5.38 13.10 7.34
N LEU A 75 -4.43 13.14 6.40
CA LEU A 75 -4.57 13.91 5.17
C LEU A 75 -5.70 13.39 4.29
N THR A 76 -5.89 12.07 4.21
CA THR A 76 -7.01 11.45 3.50
C THR A 76 -8.35 11.80 4.16
N TYR A 77 -8.40 11.90 5.48
CA TYR A 77 -9.59 12.35 6.21
C TYR A 77 -9.91 13.83 5.94
N MET A 78 -8.89 14.71 5.97
CA MET A 78 -9.08 16.15 5.78
C MET A 78 -9.39 16.54 4.33
N TYR A 79 -8.66 15.97 3.37
CA TYR A 79 -8.72 16.39 1.95
C TYR A 79 -9.46 15.39 1.05
N GLY A 80 -9.80 14.21 1.56
CA GLY A 80 -10.39 13.11 0.81
C GLY A 80 -9.36 12.31 0.01
N LYS A 81 -9.85 11.41 -0.84
CA LYS A 81 -9.08 10.49 -1.68
C LYS A 81 -8.45 11.16 -2.93
N LYS A 82 -7.93 12.37 -2.77
CA LYS A 82 -7.31 13.18 -3.84
C LYS A 82 -5.82 12.83 -4.00
N TRP A 83 -5.54 11.61 -4.45
CA TRP A 83 -4.18 11.03 -4.41
C TRP A 83 -3.10 11.84 -5.12
N LYS A 84 -3.40 12.43 -6.29
CA LYS A 84 -2.44 13.30 -6.99
C LYS A 84 -2.11 14.55 -6.19
N PHE A 85 -3.11 15.16 -5.56
CA PHE A 85 -2.91 16.32 -4.68
C PHE A 85 -2.04 15.94 -3.47
N LEU A 86 -2.34 14.80 -2.83
CA LEU A 86 -1.55 14.34 -1.68
C LEU A 86 -0.11 13.99 -2.06
N GLN A 87 0.09 13.36 -3.22
CA GLN A 87 1.42 13.08 -3.76
C GLN A 87 2.19 14.39 -3.97
N THR A 88 1.63 15.35 -4.69
CA THR A 88 2.34 16.58 -5.05
C THR A 88 2.71 17.43 -3.84
N ASN A 89 1.85 17.50 -2.82
CA ASN A 89 2.04 18.43 -1.71
C ASN A 89 2.69 17.80 -0.46
N TYR A 90 2.57 16.48 -0.26
CA TYR A 90 2.98 15.83 0.99
C TYR A 90 3.90 14.62 0.77
N PHE A 91 3.68 13.83 -0.28
CA PHE A 91 4.42 12.58 -0.52
C PHE A 91 5.04 12.53 -1.93
N PRO A 92 6.02 13.42 -2.25
CA PRO A 92 6.57 13.51 -3.61
C PRO A 92 7.34 12.24 -4.03
N ASP A 93 7.91 11.52 -3.07
CA ASP A 93 8.66 10.28 -3.32
C ASP A 93 7.77 9.06 -3.56
N PHE A 94 6.47 9.20 -3.34
CA PHE A 94 5.48 8.14 -3.49
C PHE A 94 4.66 8.38 -4.74
N THR A 95 4.23 7.29 -5.38
CA THR A 95 3.23 7.37 -6.44
C THR A 95 1.84 7.51 -5.85
N ALA A 96 0.94 8.23 -6.52
CA ALA A 96 -0.47 8.31 -6.12
C ALA A 96 -1.12 6.93 -5.90
N GLU A 97 -0.71 5.92 -6.68
CA GLU A 97 -1.20 4.55 -6.52
C GLU A 97 -0.70 3.88 -5.24
N GLN A 98 0.56 4.09 -4.84
CA GLN A 98 1.06 3.62 -3.55
C GLN A 98 0.28 4.24 -2.39
N LEU A 99 -0.05 5.53 -2.46
CA LEU A 99 -0.88 6.21 -1.45
C LEU A 99 -2.26 5.55 -1.36
N ARG A 100 -2.92 5.32 -2.51
CA ARG A 100 -4.24 4.68 -2.57
C ARG A 100 -4.22 3.28 -1.97
N LEU A 101 -3.24 2.46 -2.36
CA LEU A 101 -3.09 1.08 -1.87
C LEU A 101 -2.84 1.06 -0.37
N LYS A 102 -1.97 1.95 0.13
CA LYS A 102 -1.67 2.05 1.55
C LYS A 102 -2.88 2.49 2.38
N ALA A 103 -3.59 3.52 1.92
CA ALA A 103 -4.79 4.01 2.59
C ALA A 103 -5.87 2.92 2.64
N ALA A 104 -6.11 2.19 1.53
CA ALA A 104 -7.05 1.08 1.50
C ALA A 104 -6.65 -0.06 2.46
N GLN A 105 -5.35 -0.40 2.54
CA GLN A 105 -4.84 -1.37 3.50
C GLN A 105 -5.13 -0.95 4.95
N GLN A 106 -4.90 0.32 5.28
CA GLN A 106 -5.14 0.85 6.62
C GLN A 106 -6.64 0.90 6.95
N GLU A 107 -7.48 1.36 6.01
CA GLU A 107 -8.94 1.34 6.15
C GLU A 107 -9.44 -0.08 6.47
N ALA A 108 -8.98 -1.09 5.72
CA ALA A 108 -9.36 -2.49 5.95
C ALA A 108 -8.95 -2.99 7.34
N ARG A 109 -7.74 -2.62 7.80
CA ARG A 109 -7.27 -2.94 9.16
C ARG A 109 -8.14 -2.28 10.22
N THR A 110 -8.43 -1.00 10.09
CA THR A 110 -9.29 -0.26 11.02
C THR A 110 -10.69 -0.87 11.08
N GLN A 111 -11.28 -1.24 9.94
CA GLN A 111 -12.58 -1.90 9.92
C GLN A 111 -12.56 -3.26 10.63
N LYS A 112 -11.50 -4.06 10.42
CA LYS A 112 -11.31 -5.32 11.13
C LYS A 112 -11.20 -5.12 12.65
N TYR A 113 -10.43 -4.13 13.12
CA TYR A 113 -10.35 -3.85 14.55
C TYR A 113 -11.67 -3.36 15.11
N LYS A 114 -12.39 -2.49 14.39
CA LYS A 114 -13.71 -2.01 14.79
C LYS A 114 -14.72 -3.15 14.94
N SER A 115 -14.72 -4.12 14.03
CA SER A 115 -15.62 -5.28 14.12
C SER A 115 -15.27 -6.19 15.30
N LEU A 116 -13.97 -6.44 15.54
CA LEU A 116 -13.50 -7.22 16.68
C LEU A 116 -13.86 -6.55 18.01
N LEU A 117 -13.64 -5.23 18.13
CA LEU A 117 -14.01 -4.46 19.32
C LEU A 117 -15.52 -4.48 19.55
N LYS A 118 -16.33 -4.29 18.50
CA LYS A 118 -17.78 -4.37 18.61
C LYS A 118 -18.24 -5.74 19.12
N LYS A 119 -17.62 -6.82 18.63
CA LYS A 119 -17.89 -8.17 19.11
C LYS A 119 -17.50 -8.33 20.58
N ALA A 120 -16.26 -7.98 20.95
CA ALA A 120 -15.77 -8.12 22.31
C ALA A 120 -16.61 -7.33 23.33
N VAL A 121 -17.05 -6.11 22.98
CA VAL A 121 -17.95 -5.32 23.82
C VAL A 121 -19.33 -5.98 23.93
N SER A 122 -19.86 -6.55 22.85
CA SER A 122 -21.13 -7.28 22.87
C SER A 122 -21.05 -8.50 23.78
N ASP A 123 -19.99 -9.31 23.64
CA ASP A 123 -19.76 -10.50 24.45
C ASP A 123 -19.65 -10.13 25.95
N PHE A 124 -18.88 -9.07 26.27
CA PHE A 124 -18.76 -8.57 27.65
C PHE A 124 -20.10 -8.09 28.24
N VAL A 125 -20.94 -7.40 27.46
CA VAL A 125 -22.25 -6.94 27.92
C VAL A 125 -23.19 -8.12 28.22
N LEU A 126 -23.12 -9.20 27.44
CA LEU A 126 -23.89 -10.42 27.67
C LEU A 126 -23.45 -11.11 28.97
N ASP A 127 -22.14 -11.28 29.20
CA ASP A 127 -21.61 -11.89 30.42
C ASP A 127 -22.06 -11.12 31.68
N VAL A 128 -22.02 -9.78 31.64
CA VAL A 128 -22.49 -8.94 32.77
C VAL A 128 -24.00 -9.08 33.00
N ALA A 129 -24.79 -9.27 31.95
CA ALA A 129 -26.24 -9.47 32.07
C ALA A 129 -26.57 -10.83 32.70
N GLU A 130 -25.84 -11.90 32.33
CA GLU A 130 -26.01 -13.24 32.89
C GLU A 130 -25.68 -13.30 34.39
N LEU A 131 -24.63 -12.60 34.83
CA LEU A 131 -24.27 -12.49 36.25
C LEU A 131 -25.37 -11.82 37.08
N LYS A 132 -26.01 -10.77 36.55
CA LYS A 132 -27.11 -10.08 37.24
C LYS A 132 -28.37 -10.94 37.35
N ILE A 133 -28.66 -11.81 36.37
CA ILE A 133 -29.81 -12.74 36.44
C ILE A 133 -29.59 -13.75 37.58
N HIS A 134 -28.36 -14.21 37.80
CA HIS A 134 -28.02 -15.12 38.90
C HIS A 134 -28.18 -14.50 40.29
N GLU A 135 -27.85 -13.21 40.47
CA GLU A 135 -28.05 -12.51 41.75
C GLU A 135 -29.54 -12.34 42.09
N VAL A 136 -30.38 -12.01 41.10
CA VAL A 136 -31.83 -11.83 41.32
C VAL A 136 -32.56 -13.17 41.54
N GLY A 137 -32.10 -14.25 40.88
CA GLY A 137 -32.63 -15.61 41.09
C GLY A 137 -32.29 -16.21 42.45
N SER A 138 -31.15 -15.85 43.03
CA SER A 138 -30.74 -16.30 44.37
C SER A 138 -31.55 -15.64 45.51
N CYS A 139 -32.00 -14.39 45.33
CA CYS A 139 -32.84 -13.70 46.32
C CYS A 139 -34.29 -14.21 46.38
N TRP A 140 -34.83 -14.80 45.31
CA TRP A 140 -36.21 -15.32 45.29
C TRP A 140 -36.40 -16.64 46.06
N SER A 141 -35.34 -17.41 46.31
CA SER A 141 -35.42 -18.68 47.05
C SER A 141 -35.41 -18.51 48.58
N LEU A 142 -34.87 -17.40 49.09
CA LEU A 142 -34.81 -17.09 50.52
C LEU A 142 -36.08 -16.42 51.07
N ALA A 143 -36.91 -15.80 50.22
CA ALA A 143 -38.13 -15.12 50.65
C ALA A 143 -39.34 -16.05 50.91
N ASN A 144 -39.31 -17.29 50.40
CA ASN A 144 -40.44 -18.23 50.50
C ASN A 144 -40.36 -19.23 51.67
N HIS A 145 -39.38 -19.09 52.58
CA HIS A 145 -39.22 -19.99 53.75
C HIS A 145 -39.65 -19.36 55.10
N SER A 146 -40.38 -18.24 55.09
CA SER A 146 -40.83 -17.57 56.34
C SER A 146 -42.35 -17.45 56.50
N GLN A 147 -43.13 -18.30 55.84
CA GLN A 147 -44.56 -18.46 56.15
C GLN A 147 -44.91 -19.95 56.30
N VAL A 148 -44.64 -20.49 57.50
CA VAL A 148 -45.36 -21.63 58.07
C VAL A 148 -45.56 -21.35 59.56
#